data_AF-A0A1W1BE06-F1
#
_entry.id   AF-A0A1W1BE06-F1
#
_cell.length_a   1.000
_cell.length_b   1.000
_cell.length_c   1.000
_cell.angle_alpha   90.00
_cell.angle_beta   90.00
_cell.angle_gamma   90.00
#
_symmetry.space_group_name_H-M   'P 1'
#
loop_
_entity.id
_entity.type
_entity.pdbx_description
1 polymer ?
#
loop_
_entity_poly.entity_id
_entity_poly.type
_entity_poly.pdbx_seq_one_letter_code
_entity_poly.pdbx_strand_id
1 'polypeptide(L)' 'MPYKYRKSYYFSDDNIRDYIFKGYVIPYRVEINKNRLTILGIIKYKDN' A
#
# COMPACT_ATOMS: atom_id res chain seq x y z
N MET A 1 -0.55 -12.93 0.46
CA MET A 1 -1.41 -12.64 -0.71
C MET A 1 -1.34 -11.15 -1.03
N PRO A 2 -1.15 -10.75 -2.30
CA PRO A 2 -0.92 -9.35 -2.70
C PRO A 2 -2.03 -8.37 -2.32
N TYR A 3 -3.27 -8.85 -2.23
CA TYR A 3 -4.45 -8.06 -1.84
C TYR A 3 -4.86 -8.24 -0.38
N LYS A 4 -3.98 -8.83 0.45
CA LYS A 4 -4.26 -9.09 1.88
C LYS A 4 -4.54 -7.80 2.66
N TYR A 5 -3.85 -6.72 2.32
CA TYR A 5 -3.99 -5.43 2.99
C TYR A 5 -5.10 -4.59 2.35
N ARG A 6 -5.66 -3.61 3.04
CA ARG A 6 -6.82 -2.82 2.56
C ARG A 6 -6.51 -2.03 1.28
N LYS A 7 -7.52 -1.71 0.48
CA LYS A 7 -7.40 -0.71 -0.60
C LYS A 7 -6.88 0.59 0.00
N SER A 8 -5.96 1.24 -0.71
CA SER A 8 -5.41 2.49 -0.20
C SER A 8 -6.49 3.56 -0.08
N TYR A 9 -6.47 4.30 1.03
CA TYR A 9 -7.40 5.42 1.25
C TYR A 9 -7.09 6.61 0.32
N TYR A 10 -5.82 6.78 -0.02
CA TYR A 10 -5.33 7.97 -0.73
C TYR A 10 -5.34 7.84 -2.26
N PHE A 11 -5.57 6.64 -2.78
CA PHE A 11 -5.54 6.37 -4.21
C PHE A 11 -6.87 5.74 -4.67
N SER A 12 -7.39 6.19 -5.80
CA SER A 12 -8.58 5.63 -6.42
C SER A 12 -8.33 4.27 -7.11
N ASP A 13 -7.07 3.90 -7.36
CA ASP A 13 -6.66 2.63 -8.00
C ASP A 13 -6.82 1.43 -7.05
N ASP A 14 -7.64 0.46 -7.43
CA ASP A 14 -7.91 -0.79 -6.69
C ASP A 14 -6.67 -1.67 -6.50
N ASN A 15 -5.66 -1.49 -7.34
CA ASN A 15 -4.40 -2.21 -7.26
C ASN A 15 -3.41 -1.58 -6.27
N ILE A 16 -3.73 -0.42 -5.69
CA ILE A 16 -2.91 0.19 -4.65
C ILE A 16 -3.49 -0.17 -3.28
N ARG A 17 -2.64 -0.74 -2.42
CA ARG A 17 -3.01 -1.23 -1.10
C ARG A 17 -2.13 -0.58 -0.04
N ASP A 18 -2.70 -0.38 1.15
CA ASP A 18 -1.98 0.19 2.28
C ASP A 18 -1.53 -0.90 3.23
N TYR A 19 -0.21 -1.13 3.34
CA TYR A 19 0.35 -1.95 4.42
C TYR A 19 0.65 -1.06 5.63
N ILE A 20 -0.01 -1.34 6.76
CA ILE A 20 0.20 -0.61 8.02
C ILE A 20 1.13 -1.42 8.91
N PHE A 21 2.22 -0.81 9.34
CA PHE A 21 3.22 -1.46 10.19
C PHE A 21 3.86 -0.47 11.16
N LYS A 22 3.75 -0.71 12.47
CA LYS A 22 4.39 0.09 13.53
C LYS A 22 4.23 1.62 13.38
N GLY A 23 3.02 2.07 13.08
CA GLY A 23 2.73 3.50 12.87
C GLY A 23 3.22 4.05 11.52
N TYR A 24 3.59 3.18 10.57
CA TYR A 24 3.85 3.57 9.19
C TYR A 24 2.72 3.10 8.28
N VAL A 25 2.44 3.88 7.25
CA VAL A 25 1.61 3.51 6.11
C VAL A 25 2.53 3.34 4.90
N ILE A 26 2.51 2.15 4.32
CA ILE A 26 3.36 1.74 3.20
C ILE A 26 2.42 1.42 2.03
N PRO A 27 2.04 2.42 1.21
CA PRO A 27 1.26 2.17 0.00
C PRO A 27 2.12 1.41 -1.01
N TYR A 28 1.56 0.34 -1.57
CA TYR A 28 2.21 -0.43 -2.62
C TYR A 28 1.22 -0.77 -3.74
N ARG A 29 1.71 -0.82 -4.98
CA ARG A 29 0.95 -1.22 -6.16
C ARG A 29 1.15 -2.70 -6.44
N VAL A 30 0.06 -3.40 -6.73
CA VAL A 30 0.05 -4.79 -7.19
C VAL A 30 0.03 -4.82 -8.71
N GLU A 31 1.04 -5.42 -9.33
CA GLU A 31 1.08 -5.66 -10.78
C GLU A 31 1.16 -7.17 -11.03
N ILE A 32 0.00 -7.86 -10.96
CA ILE A 32 -0.08 -9.33 -11.10
C ILE A 32 0.56 -9.80 -12.41
N ASN A 33 0.24 -9.13 -13.53
CA ASN A 33 0.73 -9.49 -14.86
C ASN A 33 2.26 -9.45 -14.97
N LYS A 34 2.93 -8.68 -14.10
CA LYS A 34 4.39 -8.55 -14.06
C LYS A 34 5.01 -9.30 -12.87
N ASN A 35 4.19 -10.03 -12.10
CA ASN A 35 4.57 -10.66 -10.84
C ASN A 35 5.38 -9.73 -9.91
N ARG A 36 4.91 -8.48 -9.75
CA ARG A 36 5.66 -7.41 -9.09
C ARG A 36 4.80 -6.64 -8.10
N LEU A 37 5.43 -6.24 -7.00
CA LEU A 37 4.92 -5.20 -6.11
C LEU A 37 5.84 -3.98 -6.19
N THR A 38 5.27 -2.79 -6.30
CA THR A 38 6.02 -1.54 -6.28
C THR A 38 5.65 -0.74 -5.05
N ILE A 39 6.63 -0.49 -4.17
CA ILE A 39 6.45 0.39 -3.02
C ILE A 39 6.40 1.83 -3.51
N LEU A 40 5.32 2.54 -3.19
CA LEU A 40 5.12 3.93 -3.60
C LEU A 40 5.67 4.92 -2.57
N GLY A 41 5.78 4.49 -1.31
CA GLY A 41 6.37 5.29 -0.24
C GLY A 41 6.35 4.56 1.10
N ILE A 42 7.05 5.15 2.07
CA ILE A 42 7.03 4.75 3.47
C ILE A 42 6.74 6.01 4.28
N ILE A 43 5.52 6.11 4.81
CA ILE A 43 5.02 7.34 5.41
C ILE A 43 4.83 7.07 6.90
N LYS A 44 5.51 7.82 7.77
CA LYS A 44 5.21 7.78 9.21
C LYS A 44 3.85 8.42 9.43
N TYR A 45 2.91 7.68 9.99
CA TYR A 45 1.65 8.24 10.45
C TYR A 45 1.99 9.28 11.52
N LYS A 46 1.59 10.53 11.27
CA LYS A 46 1.69 11.57 12.30
C LYS A 46 0.49 11.38 13.22
N ASP A 47 0.75 10.89 14.42
CA ASP A 47 -0.16 11.17 15.53
C ASP A 47 -0.12 12.69 15.75
N ASN A 48 -1.30 13.33 15.74
CA ASN A 48 -1.46 14.71 16.17
C ASN A 48 -1.18 14.82 17.67
#